data_AF-A0A9W7BQ67-F1
#
_entry.id   AF-A0A9W7BQ67-F1
#
_cell.length_a   1.000
_cell.length_b   1.000
_cell.length_c   1.000
_cell.angle_alpha   90.00
_cell.angle_beta   90.00
_cell.angle_gamma   90.00
#
_symmetry.space_group_name_H-M   'P 1'
#
loop_
_entity.id
_entity.type
_entity.pdbx_description
1 polymer ?
#
loop_
_entity_poly.entity_id
_entity_poly.type
_entity_poly.pdbx_seq_one_letter_code
_entity_poly.pdbx_strand_id
1 'polypeptide(L)'
;MYVGFLEFPNSAAWFERQLEECCLDIPRDVSVSEQAVLDPNAFQTYASLLLDNRVAERNGNPYEGTPLSGISNLGKLLEMVVRKLDERRGAVTVDVQDLQGKGKNKTPYDYVRIEVGKETRVEVKTGRLSWNESKQNWYVVFSDVKFEEHDQLLLGFYLPNKFDVYVHNGKRGPSKHGKRTGTTGGTVSFNGPRNEKDW
;
A
#
# COMPACT_ATOMS: atom_id res chain seq x y z
N MET A 1 0.87 -52.60 -18.45
CA MET A 1 1.63 -51.62 -17.66
C MET A 1 0.77 -50.37 -17.59
N TYR A 2 0.13 -50.13 -16.45
CA TYR A 2 -0.97 -49.17 -16.30
C TYR A 2 -0.45 -47.74 -16.13
N VAL A 3 -1.07 -46.82 -16.86
CA VAL A 3 -1.02 -45.36 -16.67
C VAL A 3 -2.13 -45.01 -15.69
N GLY A 4 -1.82 -44.25 -14.65
CA GLY A 4 -2.79 -43.78 -13.67
C GLY A 4 -2.60 -42.30 -13.34
N PHE A 5 -3.50 -41.47 -13.85
CA PHE A 5 -3.77 -40.12 -13.35
C PHE A 5 -4.80 -40.24 -12.21
N LEU A 6 -4.50 -39.66 -11.06
CA LEU A 6 -5.46 -39.46 -9.96
C LEU A 6 -5.79 -37.97 -9.92
N GLU A 7 -7.02 -37.63 -10.30
CA GLU A 7 -7.63 -36.34 -10.03
C GLU A 7 -8.06 -36.31 -8.55
N PHE A 8 -7.72 -35.22 -7.86
CA PHE A 8 -8.30 -34.85 -6.56
C PHE A 8 -9.20 -33.63 -6.76
N PRO A 9 -10.40 -33.59 -6.16
CA PRO A 9 -11.32 -32.47 -6.31
C PRO A 9 -10.83 -31.25 -5.53
N ASN A 10 -10.93 -30.13 -6.21
CA ASN A 10 -10.46 -28.79 -5.86
C ASN A 10 -11.22 -28.22 -4.64
N SER A 11 -10.52 -27.92 -3.54
CA SER A 11 -11.04 -27.13 -2.41
C SER A 11 -11.11 -25.62 -2.71
N ALA A 12 -10.83 -25.21 -3.95
CA ALA A 12 -10.94 -23.83 -4.42
C ALA A 12 -12.40 -23.34 -4.53
N ALA A 13 -13.37 -24.25 -4.75
CA ALA A 13 -14.76 -23.89 -5.01
C ALA A 13 -15.50 -23.27 -3.81
N TRP A 14 -15.01 -23.45 -2.59
CA TRP A 14 -15.57 -22.80 -1.40
C TRP A 14 -14.99 -21.40 -1.17
N PHE A 15 -13.75 -21.16 -1.61
CA PHE A 15 -13.05 -19.87 -1.47
C PHE A 15 -13.44 -18.87 -2.57
N GLU A 16 -13.73 -19.34 -3.78
CA GLU A 16 -14.23 -18.49 -4.88
C GLU A 16 -15.61 -17.86 -4.57
N ARG A 17 -16.45 -18.56 -3.79
CA ARG A 17 -17.79 -18.07 -3.43
C ARG A 17 -17.77 -16.91 -2.42
N GLN A 18 -16.73 -16.81 -1.58
CA GLN A 18 -16.52 -15.68 -0.66
C GLN A 18 -15.93 -14.45 -1.36
N LEU A 19 -15.22 -14.65 -2.47
CA LEU A 19 -14.69 -13.56 -3.30
C LEU A 19 -15.77 -12.99 -4.25
N GLU A 20 -16.72 -13.80 -4.72
CA GLU A 20 -17.90 -13.33 -5.47
C GLU A 20 -18.87 -12.49 -4.62
N GLU A 21 -18.96 -12.72 -3.31
CA GLU A 21 -19.78 -11.88 -2.41
C GLU A 21 -19.15 -10.52 -2.09
N CYS A 22 -17.84 -10.36 -2.33
CA CYS A 22 -17.11 -9.11 -2.21
C CYS A 22 -16.77 -8.55 -3.60
N CYS A 23 -17.79 -8.14 -4.34
CA CYS A 23 -17.72 -7.60 -5.70
C CYS A 23 -16.54 -6.65 -5.96
N LEU A 24 -15.43 -7.16 -6.52
CA LEU A 24 -14.52 -6.42 -7.39
C LEU A 24 -13.93 -7.40 -8.42
N ASP A 25 -14.52 -7.42 -9.62
CA ASP A 25 -13.98 -8.12 -10.78
C ASP A 25 -12.58 -7.56 -11.12
N ILE A 26 -11.54 -8.33 -10.81
CA ILE A 26 -10.16 -8.06 -11.26
C ILE A 26 -9.96 -8.79 -12.59
N PRO A 27 -9.71 -8.08 -13.72
CA PRO A 27 -9.48 -8.73 -15.00
C PRO A 27 -8.26 -9.65 -14.97
N ARG A 28 -8.37 -10.83 -15.60
CA ARG A 28 -7.32 -11.87 -15.67
C ARG A 28 -6.11 -11.52 -16.56
N ASP A 29 -6.14 -10.38 -17.27
CA ASP A 29 -5.20 -10.07 -18.35
C ASP A 29 -4.12 -9.02 -18.00
N VAL A 30 -3.69 -8.95 -16.73
CA VAL A 30 -2.51 -8.15 -16.38
C VAL A 30 -1.25 -8.99 -16.61
N SER A 31 -0.74 -8.95 -17.85
CA SER A 31 0.58 -9.48 -18.17
C SER A 31 1.65 -8.60 -17.50
N VAL A 32 2.33 -9.16 -16.51
CA VAL A 32 3.54 -8.58 -15.93
C VAL A 32 4.65 -8.78 -16.95
N SER A 33 5.17 -7.71 -17.56
CA SER A 33 6.39 -7.84 -18.36
C SER A 33 7.55 -8.20 -17.44
N GLU A 34 8.16 -9.35 -17.69
CA GLU A 34 9.26 -9.97 -16.92
C GLU A 34 10.49 -9.04 -16.73
N GLN A 35 10.58 -7.96 -17.52
CA GLN A 35 11.67 -6.98 -17.46
C GLN A 35 11.55 -5.91 -16.35
N ALA A 36 10.46 -5.89 -15.58
CA ALA A 36 10.30 -5.00 -14.41
C ALA A 36 10.93 -5.55 -13.12
N VAL A 37 11.58 -6.72 -13.17
CA VAL A 37 12.07 -7.45 -11.98
C VAL A 37 13.42 -6.95 -11.46
N LEU A 38 14.13 -6.06 -12.16
CA LEU A 38 15.51 -5.67 -11.80
C LEU A 38 15.75 -4.19 -11.51
N ASP A 39 14.73 -3.34 -11.51
CA ASP A 39 14.90 -1.92 -11.11
C ASP A 39 14.29 -1.67 -9.71
N PRO A 40 15.11 -1.37 -8.69
CA PRO A 40 14.65 -0.91 -7.38
C PRO A 40 13.77 0.36 -7.45
N ASN A 41 13.79 1.10 -8.56
CA ASN A 41 12.93 2.26 -8.83
C ASN A 41 11.62 1.91 -9.56
N ALA A 42 11.41 0.67 -10.00
CA ALA A 42 10.17 0.22 -10.67
C ALA A 42 8.95 0.12 -9.75
N PHE A 43 9.09 0.47 -8.47
CA PHE A 43 7.96 0.67 -7.57
C PHE A 43 7.04 1.84 -7.98
N GLN A 44 7.39 2.61 -9.01
CA GLN A 44 6.73 3.86 -9.35
C GLN A 44 5.27 3.76 -9.83
N THR A 45 4.69 2.62 -10.21
CA THR A 45 3.27 2.63 -10.62
C THR A 45 2.63 1.25 -10.57
N TYR A 46 2.06 0.83 -9.43
CA TYR A 46 1.11 -0.29 -9.42
C TYR A 46 0.09 -0.19 -8.27
N ALA A 47 -0.93 0.65 -8.47
CA ALA A 47 -2.33 0.37 -8.15
C ALA A 47 -3.25 1.30 -8.98
N SER A 48 -3.08 1.28 -10.30
CA SER A 48 -4.07 1.80 -11.27
C SER A 48 -5.26 0.87 -11.47
N LEU A 49 -5.32 -0.26 -10.75
CA LEU A 49 -6.56 -1.01 -10.57
C LEU A 49 -7.43 -0.26 -9.57
N LEU A 50 -8.42 0.48 -10.09
CA LEU A 50 -9.84 0.40 -9.67
C LEU A 50 -10.70 1.61 -10.08
N LEU A 51 -10.17 2.62 -10.76
CA LEU A 51 -10.84 3.92 -10.76
C LEU A 51 -10.87 4.57 -12.15
N ASP A 52 -11.63 3.96 -13.05
CA ASP A 52 -11.96 4.57 -14.34
C ASP A 52 -13.12 5.58 -14.15
N ASN A 53 -12.90 6.61 -13.33
CA ASN A 53 -13.87 7.66 -13.06
C ASN A 53 -13.34 9.02 -13.53
N ARG A 54 -13.95 9.54 -14.59
CA ARG A 54 -13.67 10.87 -15.13
C ARG A 54 -14.07 11.94 -14.09
N VAL A 55 -13.05 12.60 -13.56
CA VAL A 55 -12.97 13.96 -12.97
C VAL A 55 -14.29 14.56 -12.46
N ALA A 56 -14.41 14.67 -11.14
CA ALA A 56 -15.35 15.58 -10.48
C ALA A 56 -14.90 17.04 -10.66
N GLU A 57 -15.83 17.93 -11.01
CA GLU A 57 -15.58 19.32 -11.33
C GLU A 57 -15.28 20.21 -10.10
N ARG A 58 -14.12 20.87 -10.19
CA ARG A 58 -13.66 22.20 -9.72
C ARG A 58 -14.15 22.94 -8.46
N ASN A 59 -15.16 22.51 -7.69
CA ASN A 59 -15.58 23.22 -6.46
C ASN A 59 -15.89 22.32 -5.24
N GLY A 60 -15.60 21.01 -5.31
CA GLY A 60 -15.89 20.04 -4.25
C GLY A 60 -14.64 19.39 -3.64
N ASN A 61 -14.85 18.59 -2.61
CA ASN A 61 -13.83 17.68 -2.08
C ASN A 61 -13.38 16.75 -3.24
N PRO A 62 -12.09 16.70 -3.64
CA PRO A 62 -11.67 15.97 -4.83
C PRO A 62 -11.85 14.45 -4.72
N TYR A 63 -12.22 13.96 -3.53
CA TYR A 63 -12.50 12.56 -3.28
C TYR A 63 -14.00 12.26 -3.20
N GLU A 64 -14.87 13.26 -3.27
CA GLU A 64 -16.32 13.02 -3.28
C GLU A 64 -16.71 12.20 -4.51
N GLY A 65 -17.52 11.15 -4.30
CA GLY A 65 -17.91 10.21 -5.36
C GLY A 65 -16.80 9.27 -5.85
N THR A 66 -15.58 9.36 -5.30
CA THR A 66 -14.55 8.36 -5.59
C THR A 66 -14.90 7.05 -4.88
N PRO A 67 -14.66 5.87 -5.49
CA PRO A 67 -14.99 4.57 -4.89
C PRO A 67 -14.41 4.31 -3.50
N LEU A 68 -13.44 5.11 -3.07
CA LEU A 68 -12.73 4.96 -1.80
C LEU A 68 -13.15 6.02 -0.78
N SER A 69 -14.03 6.96 -1.14
CA SER A 69 -14.46 8.07 -0.29
C SER A 69 -15.18 7.61 0.97
N GLY A 70 -15.78 6.41 0.96
CA GLY A 70 -16.51 5.81 2.07
C GLY A 70 -15.70 4.84 2.94
N ILE A 71 -14.43 4.59 2.62
CA ILE A 71 -13.64 3.58 3.33
C ILE A 71 -13.07 4.16 4.61
N SER A 72 -13.59 3.69 5.74
CA SER A 72 -13.22 4.18 7.08
C SER A 72 -11.80 3.78 7.50
N ASN A 73 -11.27 2.67 6.99
CA ASN A 73 -9.94 2.17 7.33
C ASN A 73 -9.09 1.93 6.08
N LEU A 74 -8.75 3.04 5.43
CA LEU A 74 -7.92 3.03 4.23
C LEU A 74 -6.53 2.42 4.46
N GLY A 75 -5.97 2.61 5.66
CA GLY A 75 -4.70 2.02 6.07
C GLY A 75 -4.71 0.50 5.95
N LYS A 76 -5.74 -0.15 6.51
CA LYS A 76 -5.86 -1.61 6.48
C LYS A 76 -6.14 -2.16 5.08
N LEU A 77 -6.94 -1.45 4.29
CA LEU A 77 -7.16 -1.81 2.89
C LEU A 77 -5.84 -1.80 2.11
N LEU A 78 -5.03 -0.75 2.27
CA LEU A 78 -3.77 -0.65 1.57
C LEU A 78 -2.78 -1.73 2.02
N GLU A 79 -2.67 -1.96 3.33
CA GLU A 79 -1.84 -3.04 3.87
C GLU A 79 -2.19 -4.38 3.20
N MET A 80 -3.49 -4.69 3.10
CA MET A 80 -3.97 -5.90 2.42
C MET A 80 -3.58 -5.94 0.93
N VAL A 81 -3.76 -4.83 0.20
CA VAL A 81 -3.39 -4.74 -1.23
C VAL A 81 -1.89 -4.98 -1.42
N VAL A 82 -1.06 -4.32 -0.61
CA VAL A 82 0.39 -4.43 -0.68
C VAL A 82 0.86 -5.84 -0.33
N ARG A 83 0.28 -6.46 0.70
CA ARG A 83 0.56 -7.87 1.03
C ARG A 83 0.24 -8.81 -0.11
N LYS A 84 -0.92 -8.63 -0.76
CA LYS A 84 -1.30 -9.43 -1.93
C LYS A 84 -0.34 -9.26 -3.10
N LEU A 85 0.22 -8.06 -3.29
CA LEU A 85 1.24 -7.81 -4.30
C LEU A 85 2.56 -8.52 -3.97
N ASP A 86 2.99 -8.50 -2.70
CA ASP A 86 4.17 -9.24 -2.24
C ASP A 86 3.97 -10.77 -2.41
N GLU A 87 2.80 -11.29 -2.06
CA GLU A 87 2.45 -12.72 -2.22
C GLU A 87 2.48 -13.15 -3.69
N ARG A 88 1.94 -12.32 -4.60
CA ARG A 88 2.01 -12.57 -6.05
C ARG A 88 3.44 -12.59 -6.59
N ARG A 89 4.39 -11.95 -5.90
CA ARG A 89 5.82 -11.97 -6.23
C ARG A 89 6.56 -13.17 -5.61
N GLY A 90 5.83 -14.07 -4.94
CA GLY A 90 6.38 -15.28 -4.33
C GLY A 90 6.87 -15.08 -2.90
N ALA A 91 6.61 -13.93 -2.28
CA ALA A 91 6.90 -13.75 -0.86
C ALA A 91 5.83 -14.40 0.02
N VAL A 92 6.21 -14.83 1.22
CA VAL A 92 5.26 -15.21 2.27
C VAL A 92 5.05 -14.02 3.18
N THR A 93 3.80 -13.61 3.44
CA THR A 93 3.48 -12.55 4.40
C THR A 93 2.99 -13.15 5.71
N VAL A 94 3.50 -12.64 6.83
CA VAL A 94 3.13 -13.10 8.18
C VAL A 94 2.66 -11.92 9.01
N ASP A 95 1.49 -12.06 9.64
CA ASP A 95 0.95 -11.06 10.55
C ASP A 95 1.78 -10.98 11.84
N VAL A 96 2.06 -9.76 12.30
CA VAL A 96 2.88 -9.56 13.51
C VAL A 96 2.16 -10.07 14.77
N GLN A 97 0.84 -10.05 14.76
CA GLN A 97 0.03 -10.54 15.88
C GLN A 97 0.22 -12.05 16.12
N ASP A 98 0.52 -12.80 15.07
CA ASP A 98 0.79 -14.24 15.17
C ASP A 98 2.16 -14.53 15.79
N LEU A 99 3.06 -13.53 15.79
CA LEU A 99 4.44 -13.67 16.28
C LEU A 99 4.60 -13.25 17.75
N GLN A 100 3.83 -12.28 18.25
CA GLN A 100 4.14 -11.62 19.54
C GLN A 100 3.25 -12.00 20.73
N GLY A 101 2.26 -12.87 20.56
CA GLY A 101 1.30 -13.18 21.62
C GLY A 101 0.40 -11.98 21.97
N LYS A 102 -0.71 -12.20 22.66
CA LYS A 102 -1.80 -11.22 22.85
C LYS A 102 -1.48 -10.06 23.83
N GLY A 103 -0.41 -9.30 23.59
CA GLY A 103 -0.06 -8.09 24.34
C GLY A 103 -0.64 -6.81 23.69
N LYS A 104 -1.15 -5.88 24.50
CA LYS A 104 -1.82 -4.62 24.07
C LYS A 104 -0.88 -3.56 23.43
N ASN A 105 0.32 -3.93 23.01
CA ASN A 105 1.24 -2.98 22.41
C ASN A 105 1.07 -3.01 20.88
N LYS A 106 0.81 -1.84 20.29
CA LYS A 106 0.82 -1.67 18.84
C LYS A 106 2.14 -2.21 18.30
N THR A 107 2.06 -3.08 17.31
CA THR A 107 3.23 -3.67 16.69
C THR A 107 4.04 -2.57 15.99
N PRO A 108 5.38 -2.65 16.01
CA PRO A 108 6.27 -1.64 15.41
C PRO A 108 6.21 -1.58 13.88
N TYR A 109 5.61 -2.59 13.27
CA TYR A 109 5.41 -2.79 11.83
C TYR A 109 4.10 -3.54 11.59
N ASP A 110 3.61 -3.56 10.34
CA ASP A 110 2.31 -4.13 9.98
C ASP A 110 2.39 -5.63 9.65
N TYR A 111 3.44 -6.06 8.96
CA TYR A 111 3.67 -7.48 8.63
C TYR A 111 5.16 -7.80 8.39
N VAL A 112 5.48 -9.08 8.36
CA VAL A 112 6.79 -9.59 7.95
C VAL A 112 6.68 -10.14 6.54
N ARG A 113 7.58 -9.69 5.64
CA ARG A 113 7.77 -10.28 4.31
C ARG A 113 8.95 -11.25 4.35
N ILE A 114 8.70 -12.50 3.95
CA ILE A 114 9.71 -13.56 3.86
C ILE A 114 9.94 -13.88 2.38
N GLU A 115 11.16 -13.63 1.93
CA GLU A 115 11.68 -13.98 0.61
C GLU A 115 12.81 -15.02 0.78
N VAL A 116 13.33 -15.58 -0.32
CA VAL A 116 14.35 -16.63 -0.28
C VAL A 116 15.59 -16.18 0.53
N GLY A 117 15.69 -16.68 1.76
CA GLY A 117 16.80 -16.37 2.68
C GLY A 117 16.75 -14.98 3.33
N LYS A 118 15.63 -14.24 3.24
CA LYS A 118 15.53 -12.89 3.79
C LYS A 118 14.18 -12.63 4.45
N GLU A 119 14.23 -12.16 5.68
CA GLU A 119 13.09 -11.59 6.40
C GLU A 119 13.16 -10.06 6.35
N THR A 120 12.04 -9.40 6.08
CA THR A 120 11.92 -7.93 6.06
C THR A 120 10.70 -7.51 6.88
N ARG A 121 10.91 -6.70 7.92
CA ARG A 121 9.81 -6.06 8.67
C ARG A 121 9.27 -4.88 7.85
N VAL A 122 7.99 -4.92 7.51
CA VAL A 122 7.36 -3.93 6.62
C VAL A 122 6.34 -3.09 7.37
N GLU A 123 6.53 -1.77 7.33
CA GLU A 123 5.56 -0.77 7.77
C GLU A 123 4.87 -0.15 6.55
N VAL A 124 3.55 -0.02 6.60
CA VAL A 124 2.72 0.59 5.56
C VAL A 124 2.05 1.84 6.12
N LYS A 125 2.29 2.99 5.49
CA LYS A 125 1.58 4.23 5.81
C LYS A 125 0.78 4.71 4.63
N THR A 126 -0.45 5.13 4.87
CA THR A 126 -1.29 5.83 3.89
C THR A 126 -1.27 7.33 4.13
N GLY A 127 -1.27 8.10 3.05
CA GLY A 127 -1.39 9.55 3.08
C GLY A 127 -2.32 10.02 1.96
N ARG A 128 -3.18 10.99 2.28
CA ARG A 128 -4.15 11.56 1.32
C ARG A 128 -3.60 12.83 0.69
N LEU A 129 -3.61 12.87 -0.65
CA LEU A 129 -3.26 14.09 -1.40
C LEU A 129 -4.23 15.22 -1.06
N SER A 130 -3.69 16.33 -0.60
CA SER A 130 -4.45 17.46 -0.10
C SER A 130 -3.91 18.75 -0.71
N TRP A 131 -4.79 19.71 -0.98
CA TRP A 131 -4.38 21.03 -1.46
C TRP A 131 -4.06 21.93 -0.28
N ASN A 132 -2.90 22.58 -0.31
CA ASN A 132 -2.51 23.61 0.65
C ASN A 132 -2.82 24.99 0.06
N GLU A 133 -3.91 25.62 0.50
CA GLU A 133 -4.32 26.93 -0.02
C GLU A 133 -3.28 28.03 0.25
N SER A 134 -2.64 28.04 1.42
CA SER A 134 -1.68 29.08 1.77
C SER A 134 -0.41 29.01 0.91
N LYS A 135 0.05 27.79 0.62
CA LYS A 135 1.26 27.56 -0.20
C LYS A 135 0.96 27.36 -1.68
N GLN A 136 -0.32 27.32 -2.05
CA GLN A 136 -0.82 27.00 -3.38
C GLN A 136 -0.14 25.75 -3.95
N ASN A 137 -0.11 24.65 -3.20
CA ASN A 137 0.51 23.40 -3.68
C ASN A 137 -0.18 22.15 -3.13
N TRP A 138 -0.06 21.04 -3.87
CA TRP A 138 -0.47 19.73 -3.39
C TRP A 138 0.53 19.18 -2.38
N TYR A 139 0.06 18.43 -1.38
CA TYR A 139 0.92 17.78 -0.40
C TYR A 139 0.32 16.48 0.15
N VAL A 140 1.21 15.62 0.64
CA VAL A 140 0.88 14.40 1.38
C VAL A 140 1.74 14.34 2.63
N VAL A 141 1.15 13.96 3.75
CA VAL A 141 1.85 13.79 5.03
C VAL A 141 1.63 12.39 5.56
N PHE A 142 2.72 11.76 5.99
CA PHE A 142 2.74 10.50 6.71
C PHE A 142 3.32 10.76 8.10
N SER A 143 2.51 10.56 9.13
CA SER A 143 2.88 10.81 10.53
C SER A 143 3.26 9.51 11.25
N ASP A 144 3.89 9.66 12.42
CA ASP A 144 4.24 8.58 13.33
C ASP A 144 5.10 7.48 12.67
N VAL A 145 6.04 7.90 11.82
CA VAL A 145 6.97 7.00 11.13
C VAL A 145 8.19 6.76 12.01
N LYS A 146 8.35 5.54 12.51
CA LYS A 146 9.47 5.15 13.35
C LYS A 146 10.49 4.33 12.57
N PHE A 147 11.44 5.01 11.94
CA PHE A 147 12.39 4.40 11.00
C PHE A 147 13.29 3.29 11.57
N GLU A 148 13.40 3.19 12.89
CA GLU A 148 14.19 2.14 13.57
C GLU A 148 13.37 0.87 13.87
N GLU A 149 12.04 0.95 13.74
CA GLU A 149 11.10 -0.11 14.12
C GLU A 149 10.75 -1.06 12.94
N HIS A 150 11.19 -0.76 11.72
CA HIS A 150 10.97 -1.56 10.51
C HIS A 150 12.19 -1.53 9.57
N ASP A 151 12.29 -2.51 8.67
CA ASP A 151 13.37 -2.58 7.68
C ASP A 151 12.97 -1.92 6.35
N GLN A 152 11.67 -1.94 6.04
CA GLN A 152 11.11 -1.31 4.86
C GLN A 152 9.86 -0.50 5.21
N LEU A 153 9.77 0.70 4.63
CA LEU A 153 8.60 1.57 4.72
C LEU A 153 7.95 1.71 3.35
N LEU A 154 6.67 1.38 3.28
CA LEU A 154 5.84 1.52 2.08
C LEU A 154 4.84 2.67 2.30
N LEU A 155 4.87 3.64 1.40
CA LEU A 155 4.04 4.83 1.46
C LEU A 155 2.97 4.77 0.37
N GLY A 156 1.72 4.60 0.77
CA GLY A 156 0.58 4.68 -0.11
C GLY A 156 0.05 6.09 -0.27
N PHE A 157 0.09 6.57 -1.49
CA PHE A 157 -0.50 7.83 -1.92
C PHE A 157 -1.94 7.55 -2.33
N TYR A 158 -2.87 8.04 -1.52
CA TYR A 158 -4.27 8.09 -1.90
C TYR A 158 -4.47 9.30 -2.79
N LEU A 159 -4.71 9.05 -4.07
CA LEU A 159 -5.03 10.04 -5.08
C LEU A 159 -6.52 9.91 -5.45
N PRO A 160 -7.19 10.98 -5.87
CA PRO A 160 -8.60 10.93 -6.24
C PRO A 160 -9.01 9.78 -7.18
N ASN A 161 -8.16 9.44 -8.15
CA ASN A 161 -8.46 8.43 -9.17
C ASN A 161 -7.52 7.22 -9.15
N LYS A 162 -6.63 7.09 -8.16
CA LYS A 162 -5.72 5.93 -8.09
C LYS A 162 -5.09 5.79 -6.71
N PHE A 163 -4.47 4.65 -6.51
CA PHE A 163 -3.48 4.48 -5.46
C PHE A 163 -2.11 4.30 -6.09
N ASP A 164 -1.11 4.95 -5.51
CA ASP A 164 0.29 4.67 -5.81
C ASP A 164 0.98 4.21 -4.53
N VAL A 165 1.83 3.20 -4.63
CA VAL A 165 2.65 2.71 -3.51
C VAL A 165 4.10 3.05 -3.80
N TYR A 166 4.79 3.64 -2.85
CA TYR A 166 6.18 4.05 -2.98
C TYR A 166 7.04 3.38 -1.90
N VAL A 167 8.13 2.72 -2.31
CA VAL A 167 9.14 2.24 -1.36
C VAL A 167 9.99 3.40 -0.89
N HIS A 168 9.93 3.67 0.40
CA HIS A 168 10.71 4.72 1.00
C HIS A 168 12.12 4.22 1.38
N ASN A 169 13.15 4.93 0.90
CA ASN A 169 14.55 4.55 1.10
C ASN A 169 15.17 5.00 2.44
N GLY A 170 14.36 5.55 3.35
CA GLY A 170 14.79 6.06 4.66
C GLY A 170 15.60 7.36 4.64
N LYS A 171 15.98 7.88 3.47
CA LYS A 171 16.89 9.04 3.35
C LYS A 171 16.17 10.37 3.07
N ARG A 172 15.09 10.34 2.30
CA ARG A 172 14.38 11.55 1.84
C ARG A 172 13.17 11.85 2.72
N GLY A 173 12.87 13.13 2.95
CA GLY A 173 11.61 13.52 3.59
C GLY A 173 11.47 13.46 5.12
N PRO A 174 12.37 12.90 5.96
CA PRO A 174 12.19 13.03 7.41
C PRO A 174 12.36 14.50 7.81
N SER A 175 11.39 15.04 8.55
CA SER A 175 11.52 16.36 9.16
C SER A 175 12.74 16.38 10.10
N LYS A 176 13.67 17.31 9.87
CA LYS A 176 14.83 17.53 10.76
C LYS A 176 14.43 18.14 12.10
N HIS A 177 13.22 18.70 12.19
CA HIS A 177 12.68 19.33 13.39
C HIS A 177 12.00 18.25 14.24
N GLY A 178 12.80 17.51 15.02
CA GLY A 178 12.29 16.41 15.85
C GLY A 178 13.33 15.54 16.54
N LYS A 179 14.61 15.94 16.66
CA LYS A 179 15.71 15.12 17.21
C LYS A 179 15.54 14.58 18.65
N ARG A 180 14.39 14.79 19.32
CA ARG A 180 14.07 14.21 20.64
C ARG A 180 13.22 12.94 20.60
N THR A 181 12.84 12.40 19.44
CA THR A 181 11.71 11.46 19.38
C THR A 181 12.04 10.06 18.88
N GLY A 182 12.90 9.32 19.60
CA GLY A 182 12.84 7.84 19.54
C GLY A 182 11.45 7.32 19.92
N THR A 183 10.70 8.07 20.73
CA THR A 183 9.36 7.68 21.22
C THR A 183 8.19 8.17 20.36
N THR A 184 8.29 9.35 19.74
CA THR A 184 7.15 10.00 19.05
C THR A 184 7.07 9.68 17.56
N GLY A 185 8.13 9.11 16.96
CA GLY A 185 8.21 8.94 15.52
C GLY A 185 8.47 10.25 14.77
N GLY A 186 8.73 10.13 13.48
CA GLY A 186 8.96 11.23 12.56
C GLY A 186 7.78 11.46 11.60
N THR A 187 7.90 12.51 10.81
CA THR A 187 6.96 12.84 9.73
C THR A 187 7.69 12.80 8.39
N VAL A 188 7.09 12.12 7.42
CA VAL A 188 7.48 12.18 6.01
C VAL A 188 6.45 13.02 5.27
N SER A 189 6.91 13.98 4.46
CA SER A 189 6.00 14.79 3.65
C SER A 189 6.50 14.95 2.24
N PHE A 190 5.56 14.99 1.30
CA PHE A 190 5.79 15.25 -0.12
C PHE A 190 5.01 16.49 -0.50
N ASN A 191 5.65 17.38 -1.26
CA ASN A 191 5.08 18.65 -1.70
C ASN A 191 5.22 18.73 -3.21
N GLY A 192 4.11 19.00 -3.89
CA GLY A 192 4.09 19.33 -5.30
C GLY A 192 4.58 20.75 -5.57
N PRO A 193 4.77 21.09 -6.86
CA PRO A 193 5.06 22.44 -7.31
C PRO A 193 3.99 23.44 -6.87
N ARG A 194 4.37 24.71 -6.76
CA ARG A 194 3.45 25.79 -6.39
C ARG A 194 2.70 26.29 -7.63
N ASN A 195 1.47 26.75 -7.40
CA ASN A 195 0.55 27.29 -8.40
C ASN A 195 0.14 26.28 -9.49
N GLU A 196 0.40 24.99 -9.28
CA GLU A 196 -0.06 23.91 -10.17
C GLU A 196 -1.24 23.22 -9.51
N LYS A 197 -2.46 23.56 -9.96
CA LYS A 197 -3.70 23.02 -9.40
C LYS A 197 -4.00 21.61 -9.91
N ASP A 198 -3.39 21.24 -11.02
CA ASP A 198 -3.43 19.88 -11.53
C ASP A 198 -2.34 19.05 -10.81
N TRP A 199 -2.56 17.76 -10.62
CA TRP A 199 -1.68 16.87 -9.85
C TRP A 199 -1.35 15.60 -10.64
#